data_AF-O42508-F1
#
_entry.id   AF-O42508-F1
#
_cell.length_a   1.000
_cell.length_b   1.000
_cell.length_c   1.000
_cell.angle_alpha   90.00
_cell.angle_beta   90.00
_cell.angle_gamma   90.00
#
_symmetry.space_group_name_H-M   'P 1'
#
loop_
_entity.id
_entity.type
_entity.pdbx_description
1 polymer ?
#
loop_
_entity_poly.entity_id
_entity_poly.type
_entity_poly.pdbx_seq_one_letter_code
_entity_poly.pdbx_strand_id
1 'polypeptide(L)'
;LARFAAENLRKPRIRDRPRKARFIAKNGACNLAHKNIREQGRFLQDIFTTLVDLKWRHTLVIFTMSFLCSWLLFAMMWWLVAFAHGDMDPSTENTANNTKWTPCVTCVRSFTSAFLFSIEV
;
A
#
# COMPACT_ATOMS: atom_id res chain seq x y z
N LEU A 1 -41.46 20.22 -61.43
CA LEU A 1 -40.95 21.44 -60.73
C LEU A 1 -41.12 21.40 -59.20
N ALA A 2 -42.03 20.60 -58.61
CA ALA A 2 -42.24 20.58 -57.15
C ALA A 2 -41.25 19.72 -56.32
N ARG A 3 -40.42 18.89 -56.95
CA ARG A 3 -39.50 17.98 -56.21
C ARG A 3 -38.11 18.55 -55.90
N PHE A 4 -37.73 19.69 -56.51
CA PHE A 4 -36.42 20.32 -56.27
C PHE A 4 -36.45 21.42 -55.19
N ALA A 5 -37.63 21.82 -54.70
CA ALA A 5 -37.76 22.88 -53.70
C ALA A 5 -37.65 22.37 -52.24
N ALA A 6 -37.77 21.06 -51.99
CA ALA A 6 -37.81 20.51 -50.64
C ALA A 6 -36.43 20.16 -50.05
N GLU A 7 -35.37 20.14 -50.86
CA GLU A 7 -34.05 19.64 -50.42
C GLU A 7 -33.11 20.73 -49.87
N ASN A 8 -33.59 21.97 -49.77
CA ASN A 8 -32.82 23.10 -49.23
C ASN A 8 -33.26 23.54 -47.82
N LEU A 9 -33.86 22.65 -47.03
CA LEU A 9 -33.88 22.82 -45.58
C LEU A 9 -32.48 22.52 -45.06
N ARG A 10 -31.58 23.51 -45.17
CA ARG A 10 -30.26 23.51 -44.52
C ARG A 10 -30.48 23.24 -43.04
N LYS A 11 -30.29 21.99 -42.64
CA LYS A 11 -30.26 21.56 -41.24
C LYS A 11 -29.26 22.49 -40.55
N PRO A 12 -29.64 23.26 -39.52
CA PRO A 12 -28.69 24.11 -38.82
C PRO A 12 -27.60 23.18 -38.29
N ARG A 13 -26.39 23.32 -38.83
CA ARG A 13 -25.21 22.64 -38.33
C ARG A 13 -24.94 23.30 -36.98
N ILE A 14 -25.54 22.77 -35.93
CA ILE A 14 -25.20 23.13 -34.55
C ILE A 14 -23.75 22.74 -34.41
N ARG A 15 -22.88 23.72 -34.68
CA ARG A 15 -21.47 23.59 -34.44
C ARG A 15 -21.38 23.61 -32.93
N ASP A 16 -21.34 22.44 -32.31
CA ASP A 16 -21.01 22.27 -30.91
C ASP A 16 -19.70 23.04 -30.70
N ARG A 17 -19.81 24.27 -30.17
CA ARG A 17 -18.64 24.98 -29.67
C ARG A 17 -18.04 24.01 -28.67
N PRO A 18 -16.79 23.55 -28.84
CA PRO A 18 -16.18 22.69 -27.84
C PRO A 18 -16.30 23.44 -26.51
N ARG A 19 -17.05 22.87 -25.58
CA ARG A 19 -17.29 23.50 -24.28
C ARG A 19 -15.91 23.71 -23.67
N LYS A 20 -15.46 24.96 -23.58
CA LYS A 20 -14.19 25.30 -22.93
C LYS A 20 -14.25 24.68 -21.53
N ALA A 21 -13.32 23.78 -21.24
CA ALA A 21 -13.21 23.21 -19.91
C ALA A 21 -13.07 24.36 -18.91
N ARG A 22 -13.92 24.39 -17.89
CA ARG A 22 -13.81 25.40 -16.83
C ARG A 22 -12.70 25.00 -15.87
N PHE A 23 -11.94 25.98 -15.40
CA PHE A 23 -10.86 25.81 -14.43
C PHE A 23 -11.38 25.29 -13.08
N ILE A 24 -12.55 25.75 -12.65
CA ILE A 24 -13.23 25.31 -11.42
C ILE A 24 -14.65 24.88 -11.76
N ALA A 25 -15.06 23.70 -11.27
CA ALA A 25 -16.42 23.19 -11.39
C ALA A 25 -17.35 23.85 -10.35
N LYS A 26 -18.66 23.82 -10.60
CA LYS A 26 -19.65 24.46 -9.70
C LYS A 26 -19.69 23.85 -8.29
N ASN A 27 -19.12 22.66 -8.10
CA ASN A 27 -18.95 21.99 -6.82
C ASN A 27 -17.63 22.37 -6.11
N GLY A 28 -16.86 23.32 -6.63
CA GLY A 28 -15.58 23.75 -6.08
C GLY A 28 -14.37 22.90 -6.51
N ALA A 29 -14.57 21.81 -7.27
CA ALA A 29 -13.45 20.99 -7.72
C ALA A 29 -12.62 21.70 -8.81
N CYS A 30 -11.30 21.76 -8.64
CA CYS A 30 -10.37 22.28 -9.64
C CYS A 30 -10.15 21.26 -10.75
N ASN A 31 -10.34 21.68 -12.00
CA ASN A 31 -10.19 20.86 -13.19
C ASN A 31 -8.75 20.93 -13.74
N LEU A 32 -7.79 20.73 -12.84
CA LEU A 32 -6.36 20.81 -13.10
C LEU A 32 -5.78 19.41 -13.29
N ALA A 33 -5.63 18.99 -14.54
CA ALA A 33 -4.84 17.81 -14.86
C ALA A 33 -3.36 18.18 -14.80
N HIS A 34 -2.69 17.88 -13.69
CA HIS A 34 -1.24 18.05 -13.57
C HIS A 34 -0.53 17.08 -14.51
N LYS A 35 -0.15 17.53 -15.71
CA LYS A 35 0.76 16.79 -16.60
C LYS A 35 2.19 17.14 -16.24
N ASN A 36 3.07 16.14 -16.18
CA ASN A 36 4.51 16.26 -15.92
C ASN A 36 4.88 16.72 -14.49
N ILE A 37 4.40 16.00 -13.47
CA ILE A 37 4.90 16.17 -12.09
C ILE A 37 6.24 15.44 -11.99
N ARG A 38 7.34 16.19 -12.05
CA ARG A 38 8.70 15.64 -11.96
C ARG A 38 9.15 15.36 -10.52
N GLU A 39 8.42 15.86 -9.52
CA GLU A 39 8.76 15.76 -8.09
C GLU A 39 7.69 15.03 -7.26
N GLN A 40 7.30 13.82 -7.66
CA GLN A 40 6.37 13.02 -6.83
C GLN A 40 6.97 12.56 -5.49
N GLY A 41 8.31 12.53 -5.37
CA GLY A 41 8.99 12.13 -4.13
C GLY A 41 8.81 13.10 -2.96
N ARG A 42 8.50 14.38 -3.22
CA ARG A 42 8.31 15.39 -2.17
C ARG A 42 7.05 15.12 -1.33
N PHE A 43 6.06 14.42 -1.90
CA PHE A 43 4.87 13.99 -1.16
C PHE A 43 5.16 12.94 -0.09
N LEU A 44 6.18 12.09 -0.28
CA LEU A 44 6.57 11.09 0.73
C LEU A 44 7.33 11.69 1.91
N GLN A 45 7.97 12.84 1.70
CA GLN A 45 8.71 13.54 2.74
C GLN A 45 7.77 14.19 3.78
N ASP A 46 6.55 14.50 3.36
CA ASP A 46 5.51 15.07 4.22
C ASP A 46 4.44 14.02 4.56
N ILE A 47 4.90 12.93 5.20
CA ILE A 47 4.06 11.75 5.45
C ILE A 47 2.90 12.06 6.42
N PHE A 48 3.07 13.05 7.30
CA PHE A 48 2.06 13.42 8.29
C PHE A 48 0.91 14.21 7.67
N THR A 49 1.19 15.22 6.83
CA THR A 49 0.11 15.97 6.16
C THR A 49 -0.59 15.10 5.11
N THR A 50 0.15 14.25 4.40
CA THR A 50 -0.46 13.30 3.46
C THR A 50 -1.37 12.29 4.17
N LEU A 51 -0.95 11.72 5.30
CA LEU A 51 -1.81 10.80 6.06
C LEU A 51 -3.12 11.44 6.55
N VAL A 52 -3.11 12.73 6.87
CA VAL A 52 -4.29 13.51 7.27
C VAL A 52 -5.19 13.84 6.07
N ASP A 53 -4.61 14.09 4.90
CA ASP A 53 -5.33 14.41 3.66
C ASP A 53 -5.87 13.17 2.91
N LEU A 54 -5.39 11.95 3.24
CA LEU A 54 -5.87 10.71 2.63
C LEU A 54 -7.26 10.31 3.15
N LYS A 55 -8.02 9.54 2.33
CA LYS A 55 -9.30 8.98 2.80
C LYS A 55 -9.08 8.07 4.01
N TRP A 56 -10.01 8.08 4.96
CA TRP A 56 -9.96 7.28 6.20
C TRP A 56 -9.60 5.80 5.99
N ARG A 57 -10.06 5.18 4.89
CA ARG A 57 -9.71 3.79 4.55
C ARG A 57 -8.21 3.58 4.37
N HIS A 58 -7.54 4.51 3.71
CA HIS A 58 -6.10 4.44 3.48
C HIS A 58 -5.32 4.69 4.78
N THR A 59 -5.78 5.63 5.60
CA THR A 59 -5.18 5.88 6.92
C THR A 59 -5.23 4.63 7.79
N LEU A 60 -6.35 3.90 7.84
CA LEU A 60 -6.46 2.63 8.57
C LEU A 60 -5.54 1.53 8.00
N VAL A 61 -5.43 1.41 6.68
CA VAL A 61 -4.54 0.43 6.04
C VAL A 61 -3.08 0.74 6.36
N ILE A 62 -2.66 2.00 6.28
CA ILE A 62 -1.26 2.37 6.57
C ILE A 62 -0.95 2.15 8.06
N PHE A 63 -1.88 2.52 8.94
CA PHE A 63 -1.75 2.26 10.37
C PHE A 63 -1.57 0.76 10.66
N THR A 64 -2.49 -0.08 10.20
CA THR A 64 -2.38 -1.54 10.39
C THR A 64 -1.11 -2.12 9.76
N MET A 65 -0.73 -1.68 8.56
CA MET A 65 0.51 -2.10 7.92
C MET A 65 1.76 -1.71 8.72
N SER A 66 1.80 -0.54 9.36
CA SER A 66 2.94 -0.17 10.21
C SER A 66 3.12 -1.12 11.40
N PHE A 67 2.04 -1.51 12.08
CA PHE A 67 2.09 -2.49 13.17
C PHE A 67 2.50 -3.87 12.69
N LEU A 68 1.93 -4.32 11.56
CA LEU A 68 2.31 -5.59 10.94
C LEU A 68 3.80 -5.58 10.55
N CYS A 69 4.29 -4.50 9.96
CA CYS A 69 5.71 -4.35 9.61
C CYS A 69 6.61 -4.41 10.85
N SER A 70 6.25 -3.77 11.96
CA SER A 70 7.04 -3.88 13.18
C SER A 70 7.10 -5.31 13.72
N TRP A 71 5.95 -6.00 13.80
CA TRP A 71 5.93 -7.41 14.26
C TRP A 71 6.70 -8.32 13.30
N LEU A 72 6.59 -8.11 11.99
CA LEU A 72 7.35 -8.89 11.01
C LEU A 72 8.86 -8.65 11.12
N LEU A 73 9.30 -7.41 11.36
CA LEU A 73 10.72 -7.11 11.55
C LEU A 73 11.29 -7.79 12.79
N PHE A 74 10.59 -7.71 13.93
CA PHE A 74 11.00 -8.38 15.16
C PHE A 74 10.95 -9.91 15.03
N ALA A 75 9.91 -10.46 14.42
CA ALA A 75 9.80 -11.88 14.12
C ALA A 75 10.96 -12.38 13.23
N MET A 76 11.31 -11.62 12.19
CA MET A 76 12.45 -11.92 11.31
C MET A 76 13.78 -11.89 12.08
N MET A 77 13.98 -10.91 12.96
CA MET A 77 15.18 -10.85 13.80
C MET A 77 15.31 -12.07 14.70
N TRP A 78 14.24 -12.46 15.42
CA TRP A 78 14.23 -13.65 16.27
C TRP A 78 14.43 -14.94 15.50
N TRP A 79 13.79 -15.04 14.33
CA TRP A 79 13.95 -16.18 13.44
C TRP A 79 15.39 -16.33 12.93
N LEU A 80 16.04 -15.23 12.55
CA LEU A 80 17.45 -15.23 12.13
C LEU A 80 18.39 -15.63 13.29
N VAL A 81 18.13 -15.18 14.52
CA VAL A 81 18.91 -15.57 15.69
C VAL A 81 18.76 -17.07 15.97
N ALA A 82 17.53 -17.60 15.94
CA ALA A 82 17.28 -19.03 16.10
C ALA A 82 17.91 -19.87 14.99
N PHE A 83 17.92 -19.36 13.75
CA PHE A 83 18.56 -20.00 12.61
C PHE A 83 20.09 -20.03 12.76
N ALA A 84 20.70 -18.91 13.17
CA ALA A 84 22.14 -18.82 13.41
C ALA A 84 22.58 -19.67 14.61
N HIS A 85 21.74 -19.81 15.63
CA HIS A 85 21.99 -20.68 16.78
C HIS A 85 21.89 -22.16 16.38
N GLY A 86 21.10 -22.52 15.36
CA GLY A 86 20.86 -23.91 14.99
C GLY A 86 19.74 -24.58 15.79
N ASP A 87 18.84 -23.79 16.39
CA ASP A 87 17.69 -24.27 17.18
C ASP A 87 16.63 -24.99 16.33
N MET A 88 16.72 -24.90 15.00
CA MET A 88 15.82 -25.56 14.04
C MET A 88 16.29 -26.96 13.62
N ASP A 89 17.51 -27.38 14.00
CA ASP A 89 18.04 -28.68 13.63
C ASP A 89 17.60 -29.78 14.63
N PRO A 90 16.88 -30.82 14.19
CA PRO A 90 16.43 -31.91 15.05
C PRO A 90 17.58 -32.76 15.63
N SER A 91 18.80 -32.66 15.09
CA SER A 91 19.97 -33.35 15.66
C SER A 91 20.40 -32.77 17.00
N THR A 92 20.13 -31.49 17.24
CA THR A 92 20.42 -30.79 18.49
C THR A 92 19.41 -31.15 19.60
N GLU A 93 18.17 -31.46 19.24
CA GLU A 93 17.12 -31.95 20.16
C GLU A 93 17.49 -33.33 20.74
N ASN A 94 18.11 -34.21 19.95
CA ASN A 94 18.53 -35.55 20.39
C ASN A 94 19.81 -35.55 21.25
N THR A 95 20.60 -34.46 21.19
CA THR A 95 21.83 -34.30 21.99
C THR A 95 21.54 -33.61 23.34
N ALA A 96 20.37 -32.96 23.48
CA ALA A 96 19.91 -32.36 24.73
C ALA A 96 19.75 -33.37 25.88
N ASN A 97 19.55 -34.65 25.53
CA ASN A 97 19.47 -35.76 26.48
C ASN A 97 20.81 -36.04 27.16
N ASN A 98 21.94 -35.64 26.55
CA ASN A 98 23.27 -36.05 27.01
C ASN A 98 24.27 -34.92 27.29
N THR A 99 24.17 -33.69 26.76
CA THR A 99 24.99 -32.56 27.27
C THR A 99 24.55 -31.21 26.70
N LYS A 100 24.12 -30.28 27.59
CA LYS A 100 24.31 -28.82 27.53
C LYS A 100 23.98 -28.10 26.19
N TRP A 101 22.81 -28.33 25.59
CA TRP A 101 22.27 -27.41 24.57
C TRP A 101 21.04 -26.68 25.13
N THR A 102 21.12 -25.35 25.24
CA THR A 102 20.01 -24.50 25.71
C THR A 102 19.56 -23.60 24.56
N PRO A 103 18.30 -23.69 24.09
CA PRO A 103 17.82 -22.84 23.00
C PRO A 103 17.74 -21.38 23.43
N CYS A 104 17.86 -20.46 22.47
CA CYS A 104 17.79 -19.02 22.74
C CYS A 104 16.38 -18.58 23.16
N VAL A 105 15.34 -19.15 22.53
CA VAL A 105 13.93 -18.97 22.90
C VAL A 105 13.23 -20.32 22.81
N THR A 106 12.49 -20.69 23.85
CA THR A 106 11.79 -21.98 23.89
C THR A 106 10.67 -22.03 22.85
N CYS A 107 10.49 -23.18 22.20
CA CYS A 107 9.39 -23.46 21.25
C CYS A 107 9.33 -22.64 19.95
N VAL A 108 10.38 -21.88 19.58
CA VAL A 108 10.47 -21.20 18.28
C VAL A 108 11.07 -22.15 17.23
N ARG A 109 10.22 -22.99 16.63
CA ARG A 109 10.64 -24.02 15.64
C ARG A 109 10.37 -23.63 14.18
N SER A 110 9.59 -22.59 13.96
CA SER A 110 9.15 -22.13 12.64
C SER A 110 9.01 -20.61 12.59
N PHE A 111 8.93 -20.05 11.38
CA PHE A 111 8.66 -18.63 11.18
C PHE A 111 7.34 -18.19 11.86
N THR A 112 6.29 -19.01 11.80
CA THR A 112 4.99 -18.72 12.43
C THR A 112 5.09 -18.66 13.95
N SER A 113 5.85 -19.55 14.59
CA SER A 113 6.10 -19.49 16.03
C SER A 113 6.92 -18.25 16.44
N ALA A 114 7.90 -17.85 15.62
CA ALA A 114 8.67 -16.61 15.84
C ALA A 114 7.78 -15.36 15.70
N PHE A 115 6.83 -15.39 14.76
CA PHE A 115 5.86 -14.31 14.56
C PHE A 115 4.88 -14.19 15.74
N LEU A 116 4.36 -15.30 16.25
CA LEU A 116 3.49 -15.29 17.44
C LEU A 116 4.22 -14.75 18.66
N PHE A 117 5.48 -15.17 18.88
CA PHE A 117 6.32 -14.64 19.95
C PHE A 117 6.54 -13.12 19.81
N SER A 118 6.76 -12.64 18.59
CA SER A 118 6.92 -11.21 18.32
C SER A 118 5.65 -10.37 18.48
N ILE A 119 4.47 -10.98 18.56
CA ILE A 119 3.21 -10.28 18.88
C ILE A 119 2.97 -10.28 20.39
N GLU A 120 3.37 -11.35 21.08
CA GLU A 120 3.21 -11.53 22.52
C GLU A 120 4.11 -10.59 23.34
N VAL A 121 5.33 -10.34 22.85
CA VAL A 121 6.35 -9.46 23.45
C VAL A 121 6.27 -8.05 22.87
#